data_AF-A0A923PQI0-F1
#
_entry.id   AF-A0A923PQI0-F1
#
_cell.length_a   1.000
_cell.length_b   1.000
_cell.length_c   1.000
_cell.angle_alpha   90.00
_cell.angle_beta   90.00
_cell.angle_gamma   90.00
#
_symmetry.space_group_name_H-M   'P 1'
#
loop_
_entity.id
_entity.type
_entity.pdbx_description
1 polymer ?
#
loop_
_entity_poly.entity_id
_entity_poly.type
_entity_poly.pdbx_seq_one_letter_code
_entity_poly.pdbx_strand_id
1 'polypeptide(L)' 'MQPNRKCLAEPRQKVPKPAFSVFIRKRELINFSSDPQAEFDGQLIAVKGKVQDFNGTPTINLAREERIDLYGN' A
#
# COMPACT_ATOMS: atom_id res chain seq x y z
N MET A 1 -45.30 27.69 -9.09
CA MET A 1 -44.18 27.40 -8.16
C MET A 1 -43.76 25.95 -8.37
N GLN A 2 -42.59 25.71 -8.95
CA GLN A 2 -42.05 24.35 -9.08
C GLN A 2 -41.25 24.00 -7.80
N PRO A 3 -41.36 22.78 -7.26
CA PRO A 3 -40.67 22.43 -6.03
C PRO A 3 -39.18 22.23 -6.29
N ASN A 4 -38.41 22.83 -5.39
CA ASN A 4 -36.95 22.87 -5.37
C ASN A 4 -36.38 21.43 -5.28
N ARG A 5 -35.94 20.87 -6.41
CA ARG A 5 -35.17 19.60 -6.41
C ARG A 5 -33.79 19.90 -5.83
N LYS A 6 -33.66 19.75 -4.50
CA LYS A 6 -32.35 19.56 -3.86
C LYS A 6 -31.71 18.34 -4.50
N CYS A 7 -30.65 18.54 -5.28
CA CYS A 7 -29.75 17.46 -5.65
C CYS A 7 -29.15 16.90 -4.35
N LEU A 8 -29.64 15.74 -3.92
CA LEU A 8 -28.96 14.92 -2.91
C LEU A 8 -27.67 14.45 -3.57
N ALA A 9 -26.55 15.05 -3.21
CA ALA A 9 -25.24 14.54 -3.57
C ALA A 9 -25.15 13.10 -3.07
N GLU A 10 -24.90 12.14 -3.97
CA GLU A 10 -24.68 10.76 -3.57
C GLU A 10 -23.53 10.72 -2.55
N PRO A 11 -23.65 9.94 -1.46
CA PRO A 11 -22.57 9.84 -0.50
C PRO A 11 -21.36 9.31 -1.26
N ARG A 12 -20.28 10.12 -1.35
CA ARG A 12 -19.01 9.71 -1.94
C ARG A 12 -18.66 8.36 -1.35
N GLN A 13 -18.76 7.31 -2.15
CA GLN A 13 -18.48 5.95 -1.74
C GLN A 13 -17.10 5.98 -1.10
N LYS A 14 -17.02 5.71 0.20
CA LYS A 14 -15.74 5.76 0.91
C LYS A 14 -14.91 4.62 0.35
N VAL A 15 -13.97 4.94 -0.54
CA VAL A 15 -12.95 3.99 -0.99
C VAL A 15 -12.30 3.41 0.26
N PRO A 16 -12.31 2.09 0.46
CA PRO A 16 -11.71 1.49 1.63
C PRO A 16 -10.24 1.92 1.67
N LYS A 17 -9.86 2.61 2.74
CA LYS A 17 -8.45 2.93 2.95
C LYS A 17 -7.71 1.60 3.10
N PRO A 18 -6.55 1.43 2.45
CA PRO A 18 -5.76 0.22 2.63
C PRO A 18 -5.45 0.04 4.12
N ALA A 19 -5.58 -1.19 4.62
CA ALA A 19 -5.36 -1.50 6.03
C ALA A 19 -3.92 -1.27 6.46
N PHE A 20 -2.97 -1.32 5.52
CA PHE A 20 -1.58 -0.95 5.67
C PHE A 20 -0.91 -0.70 4.30
N SER A 21 0.27 -0.10 4.30
CA SER A 21 1.10 0.10 3.12
C SER A 21 2.49 -0.49 3.33
N VAL A 22 3.11 -0.98 2.26
CA VAL A 22 4.51 -1.43 2.27
C VAL A 22 5.32 -0.43 1.47
N PHE A 23 6.44 0.01 2.02
CA PHE A 23 7.25 1.07 1.43
C PHE A 23 8.73 0.72 1.45
N ILE A 24 9.41 0.91 0.31
CA ILE A 24 10.86 0.81 0.18
C ILE A 24 11.41 2.22 -0.03
N ARG A 25 12.36 2.63 0.81
CA ARG A 25 12.99 3.95 0.67
C ARG A 25 14.01 3.90 -0.46
N LYS A 26 14.15 5.00 -1.20
CA LYS A 26 15.11 5.12 -2.32
C LYS A 26 16.54 4.70 -1.97
N ARG A 27 17.00 5.02 -0.75
CA ARG A 27 18.34 4.66 -0.25
C ARG A 27 18.52 3.17 0.04
N GLU A 28 17.43 2.44 0.27
CA GLU A 28 17.45 1.02 0.60
C GLU A 28 17.31 0.17 -0.66
N LEU A 29 16.94 0.76 -1.81
CA LEU A 29 16.89 0.07 -3.11
C LEU A 29 18.22 -0.58 -3.48
N ILE A 30 19.34 -0.07 -2.98
CA ILE A 30 20.67 -0.68 -3.16
C ILE A 30 20.80 -2.07 -2.53
N ASN A 31 19.93 -2.40 -1.58
CA ASN A 31 19.90 -3.68 -0.89
C ASN A 31 18.96 -4.70 -1.59
N PHE A 32 18.46 -4.37 -2.77
CA PHE A 32 17.64 -5.25 -3.60
C PHE A 32 18.43 -5.62 -4.84
N SER A 33 18.38 -6.90 -5.20
CA SER A 33 19.11 -7.45 -6.34
C SER A 33 18.56 -6.98 -7.69
N SER A 34 17.25 -6.74 -7.75
CA SER A 34 16.50 -6.30 -8.94
C SER A 34 15.54 -5.17 -8.59
N ASP A 35 14.77 -4.70 -9.58
CA ASP A 35 13.66 -3.77 -9.32
C ASP A 35 12.54 -4.51 -8.57
N PRO A 36 12.32 -4.23 -7.27
CA PRO A 36 11.33 -4.95 -6.47
C PRO A 36 9.91 -4.71 -6.98
N GLN A 37 9.64 -3.59 -7.66
CA GLN A 37 8.33 -3.34 -8.22
C GLN A 37 8.03 -4.31 -9.36
N ALA A 38 8.98 -4.53 -10.26
CA ALA A 38 8.82 -5.46 -11.37
C ALA A 38 8.84 -6.93 -10.91
N GLU A 39 9.65 -7.23 -9.89
CA GLU A 39 9.83 -8.59 -9.38
C GLU A 39 8.59 -9.12 -8.64
N PHE A 40 7.96 -8.29 -7.81
CA PHE A 40 6.82 -8.70 -6.98
C PHE A 40 5.45 -8.35 -7.56
N ASP A 41 5.39 -7.77 -8.76
CA ASP A 41 4.11 -7.43 -9.39
C ASP A 41 3.28 -8.69 -9.66
N GLY A 42 2.01 -8.66 -9.25
CA GLY A 42 1.10 -9.80 -9.34
C GLY A 42 1.46 -11.01 -8.46
N GLN A 43 2.51 -10.94 -7.64
CA GLN A 43 2.92 -12.03 -6.76
C GLN A 43 2.28 -11.92 -5.38
N LEU A 44 2.03 -13.07 -4.75
CA LEU A 44 1.65 -13.15 -3.35
C LEU A 44 2.90 -13.19 -2.48
N ILE A 45 3.10 -12.15 -1.68
CA ILE A 45 4.27 -11.98 -0.83
C ILE A 45 3.87 -11.86 0.64
N ALA A 46 4.75 -12.28 1.55
CA ALA A 46 4.70 -11.89 2.95
C ALA A 46 5.86 -10.97 3.29
N VAL A 47 5.57 -9.96 4.12
CA VAL A 47 6.54 -8.92 4.46
C VAL A 47 6.73 -8.89 5.98
N LYS A 48 7.98 -8.97 6.44
CA LYS A 48 8.33 -8.89 7.86
C LYS A 48 8.91 -7.53 8.19
N GLY A 49 8.31 -6.81 9.14
CA GLY A 49 8.84 -5.51 9.55
C GLY A 49 8.09 -4.87 10.70
N LYS A 50 8.55 -3.68 11.09
CA LYS A 50 7.88 -2.85 12.10
C LYS A 50 6.86 -1.94 11.41
N VAL A 51 5.61 -2.03 11.86
CA VAL A 51 4.55 -1.10 11.47
C VAL A 51 4.85 0.26 12.10
N GLN A 52 4.79 1.32 11.30
CA GLN A 52 4.98 2.71 11.70
C GLN A 52 3.82 3.54 11.16
N ASP A 53 3.39 4.56 11.90
CA ASP A 53 2.40 5.49 11.38
C ASP A 53 3.06 6.49 10.41
N PHE A 54 2.55 6.56 9.19
CA PHE A 54 2.94 7.53 8.19
C PHE A 54 1.72 8.33 7.76
N ASN A 55 1.57 9.55 8.31
CA ASN A 55 0.43 10.44 8.06
C ASN A 55 -0.95 9.78 8.28
N GLY A 56 -1.10 8.98 9.33
CA GLY A 56 -2.33 8.25 9.63
C GLY A 56 -2.51 6.97 8.82
N THR A 57 -1.47 6.52 8.09
CA THR A 57 -1.46 5.26 7.36
C THR A 57 -0.40 4.32 7.95
N PRO A 58 -0.80 3.17 8.53
CA PRO A 58 0.15 2.18 9.02
C PRO A 58 1.00 1.65 7.86
N THR A 59 2.30 1.83 7.96
CA THR A 59 3.26 1.56 6.89
C THR A 59 4.40 0.68 7.41
N ILE A 60 4.75 -0.34 6.65
CA ILE A 60 5.93 -1.17 6.89
C ILE A 60 7.05 -0.67 5.99
N ASN A 61 8.14 -0.22 6.60
CA ASN A 61 9.35 0.15 5.87
C ASN A 61 10.24 -1.07 5.65
N LEU A 62 10.48 -1.42 4.39
CA LEU A 62 11.40 -2.46 3.99
C LEU A 62 12.79 -1.89 3.75
N ALA A 63 13.78 -2.49 4.42
CA ALA A 63 15.18 -2.07 4.32
C ALA A 63 16.02 -3.00 3.43
N ARG A 64 15.61 -4.26 3.29
CA ARG A 64 16.30 -5.27 2.51
C ARG A 64 15.34 -6.31 1.98
N GLU A 65 15.76 -7.00 0.93
CA GLU A 65 14.99 -8.01 0.21
C GLU A 65 14.68 -9.25 1.06
N GLU A 66 15.57 -9.65 1.99
CA GLU A 66 15.38 -10.87 2.81
C GLU A 66 14.22 -10.78 3.82
N ARG A 67 13.52 -9.64 3.86
CA ARG A 67 12.30 -9.45 4.64
C ARG A 67 11.03 -9.78 3.86
N ILE A 68 11.18 -10.16 2.60
CA ILE A 68 10.10 -10.55 1.70
C ILE A 68 10.21 -12.06 1.50
N ASP A 69 9.14 -12.77 1.83
CA ASP A 69 8.99 -14.19 1.54
C ASP A 69 7.95 -14.34 0.41
N LEU A 70 8.26 -15.08 -0.64
CA LEU A 70 7.31 -15.39 -1.71
C LEU A 70 6.43 -16.58 -1.31
N TYR A 71 5.11 -16.45 -1.46
CA TYR A 71 4.15 -17.52 -1.22
C TYR A 71 3.41 -17.86 -2.51
N GLY A 72 3.71 -19.01 -3.11
CA GLY A 72 2.93 -19.52 -4.25
C GLY A 72 3.78 -20.06 -5.38
N ASN A 73 4.47 -21.17 -5.14
CA ASN A 73 4.94 -22.06 -6.21
C ASN A 73 4.11 -23.34 -6.19
#